data_AF-A0A662KA20-F1
#
_entry.id   AF-A0A662KA20-F1
#
_cell.length_a   1.000
_cell.length_b   1.000
_cell.length_c   1.000
_cell.angle_alpha   90.00
_cell.angle_beta   90.00
_cell.angle_gamma   90.00
#
_symmetry.space_group_name_H-M   'P 1'
#
loop_
_entity.id
_entity.type
_entity.pdbx_description
1 polymer ?
#
loop_
_entity_poly.entity_id
_entity_poly.type
_entity_poly.pdbx_seq_one_letter_code
_entity_poly.pdbx_strand_id
1 'polypeptide(L)'
;MATEQKFSKSEAVRFGWNTTRSNLGFFIGLLIVVGMIYFIPDFIAELLKKDAPVLSFIVDVVSWILGIIVQMGLIKIALRFCDNKRAKLADLFSCLPLFFKYLFGSILYHLIVLGGTILLIIPGIIWAIKFQFFDYFIIDKGLGPIEALKESSAITRGAKWDLFFFNLLLGFINFLGALCLLIGLFVTVPTAMLAMAFVYRKLLTQKETSQVPELSTEKGI
;
A
#
# COMPACT_ATOMS: atom_id res chain seq x y z
N MET A 1 14.01 27.31 -8.30
CA MET A 1 14.68 26.05 -7.89
C MET A 1 13.84 24.89 -8.38
N ALA A 2 14.29 24.16 -9.40
CA ALA A 2 13.61 22.93 -9.80
C ALA A 2 13.71 21.96 -8.62
N THR A 3 12.58 21.55 -8.05
CA THR A 3 12.55 20.46 -7.09
C THR A 3 13.13 19.23 -7.76
N GLU A 4 14.30 18.77 -7.32
CA GLU A 4 14.88 17.50 -7.76
C GLU A 4 13.88 16.38 -7.49
N GLN A 5 13.26 15.90 -8.55
CA GLN A 5 12.26 14.85 -8.46
C GLN A 5 12.92 13.55 -7.99
N LYS A 6 12.51 13.02 -6.84
CA LYS A 6 13.12 11.81 -6.26
C LYS A 6 12.80 10.54 -7.05
N PHE A 7 11.67 10.49 -7.74
CA PHE A 7 11.32 9.35 -8.61
C PHE A 7 10.42 9.78 -9.78
N SER A 8 10.52 9.08 -10.91
CA SER A 8 9.65 9.34 -12.07
C SER A 8 8.25 8.76 -11.86
N LYS A 9 7.23 9.64 -11.82
CA LYS A 9 5.82 9.28 -11.64
C LYS A 9 5.30 8.48 -12.84
N SER A 10 5.69 8.88 -14.06
CA SER A 10 5.31 8.21 -15.31
C SER A 10 5.92 6.82 -15.41
N GLU A 11 7.17 6.64 -14.97
CA GLU A 11 7.84 5.34 -14.90
C GLU A 11 7.09 4.39 -13.95
N ALA A 12 6.73 4.87 -12.76
CA ALA A 12 5.98 4.09 -11.77
C ALA A 12 4.60 3.65 -12.31
N VAL A 13 3.83 4.58 -12.89
CA VAL A 13 2.53 4.27 -13.51
C VAL A 13 2.69 3.31 -14.69
N ARG A 14 3.70 3.52 -15.55
CA ARG A 14 3.98 2.66 -16.70
C ARG A 14 4.38 1.25 -16.26
N PHE A 15 5.16 1.12 -15.19
CA PHE A 15 5.48 -0.17 -14.58
C PHE A 15 4.21 -0.88 -14.11
N GLY A 16 3.36 -0.20 -13.34
CA GLY A 16 2.10 -0.76 -12.85
C GLY A 16 1.16 -1.17 -13.98
N TRP A 17 1.02 -0.33 -15.00
CA TRP A 17 0.17 -0.58 -16.16
C TRP A 17 0.65 -1.77 -16.98
N ASN A 18 1.94 -1.80 -17.34
CA ASN A 18 2.52 -2.88 -18.13
C ASN A 18 2.43 -4.21 -17.38
N THR A 19 2.72 -4.21 -16.08
CA THR A 19 2.67 -5.42 -15.26
C THR A 19 1.24 -5.93 -15.09
N THR A 20 0.26 -5.02 -14.89
CA THR A 20 -1.16 -5.37 -14.85
C THR A 20 -1.59 -5.98 -16.18
N ARG A 21 -1.26 -5.32 -17.31
CA ARG A 21 -1.63 -5.77 -18.66
C ARG A 21 -1.05 -7.14 -18.99
N SER A 22 0.20 -7.40 -18.62
CA SER A 22 0.85 -8.71 -18.84
C SER A 22 0.27 -9.82 -17.97
N ASN A 23 -0.46 -9.49 -16.91
CA ASN A 23 -1.00 -10.45 -15.93
C ASN A 23 -2.50 -10.23 -15.68
N LEU A 24 -3.27 -9.80 -16.69
CA LEU A 24 -4.68 -9.40 -16.51
C LEU A 24 -5.53 -10.50 -15.89
N GLY A 25 -5.39 -11.74 -16.34
CA GLY A 25 -6.16 -12.87 -15.79
C GLY A 25 -5.91 -13.08 -14.30
N PHE A 26 -4.67 -12.90 -13.84
CA PHE A 26 -4.33 -12.97 -12.42
C PHE A 26 -5.00 -11.83 -11.64
N PHE A 27 -4.89 -10.58 -12.11
CA PHE A 27 -5.46 -9.44 -11.39
C PHE A 27 -6.99 -9.40 -11.40
N ILE A 28 -7.63 -9.84 -12.48
CA ILE A 28 -9.08 -10.02 -12.53
C ILE A 28 -9.51 -11.06 -11.50
N GLY A 29 -8.87 -12.24 -11.49
CA GLY A 29 -9.13 -13.27 -10.49
C GLY A 29 -8.89 -12.79 -9.06
N LEU A 30 -7.80 -12.05 -8.83
CA LEU A 30 -7.48 -11.45 -7.54
C LEU A 30 -8.57 -10.49 -7.08
N LEU A 31 -9.02 -9.58 -7.95
CA LEU A 31 -10.04 -8.59 -7.60
C LEU A 31 -11.42 -9.20 -7.42
N ILE A 32 -11.77 -10.27 -8.15
CA ILE A 32 -13.01 -11.01 -7.91
C ILE A 32 -12.95 -11.67 -6.52
N VAL A 33 -11.85 -12.35 -6.18
CA VAL A 33 -11.68 -12.97 -4.86
C VAL A 33 -11.74 -11.92 -3.75
N VAL A 34 -11.01 -10.82 -3.90
CA VAL A 34 -11.02 -9.71 -2.94
C VAL A 34 -12.41 -9.09 -2.83
N GLY A 35 -13.08 -8.85 -3.95
CA GLY A 35 -14.45 -8.31 -4.00
C GLY A 35 -15.45 -9.22 -3.29
N MET A 36 -15.36 -10.54 -3.49
CA MET A 36 -16.20 -11.51 -2.76
C MET A 36 -15.91 -11.54 -1.26
N ILE A 37 -14.64 -11.41 -0.86
CA ILE A 37 -14.25 -11.37 0.55
C ILE A 37 -14.86 -10.15 1.27
N TYR A 38 -15.00 -9.01 0.59
CA TYR A 38 -15.68 -7.85 1.16
C TYR A 38 -17.21 -7.97 1.04
N PHE A 39 -17.73 -8.34 -0.12
CA PHE A 39 -19.17 -8.33 -0.40
C PHE A 39 -19.96 -9.36 0.39
N ILE A 40 -19.49 -10.62 0.47
CA ILE A 40 -20.28 -11.71 1.08
C ILE A 40 -20.52 -11.46 2.57
N PRO A 41 -19.50 -11.15 3.39
CA PRO A 41 -19.72 -10.89 4.81
C PRO A 41 -20.58 -9.65 5.07
N ASP A 42 -20.35 -8.55 4.34
CA ASP A 42 -21.14 -7.33 4.47
C ASP A 42 -22.62 -7.58 4.13
N PHE A 43 -22.88 -8.38 3.09
CA PHE A 43 -24.23 -8.78 2.72
C PHE A 43 -24.90 -9.63 3.81
N ILE A 44 -24.16 -10.60 4.39
CA ILE A 44 -24.66 -11.43 5.50
C ILE A 44 -24.95 -10.57 6.74
N ALA A 45 -24.06 -9.65 7.09
CA ALA A 45 -24.24 -8.75 8.23
C ALA A 45 -25.52 -7.92 8.05
N GLU A 46 -25.73 -7.32 6.88
CA GLU A 46 -26.91 -6.51 6.61
C GLU A 46 -28.22 -7.31 6.71
N LEU A 47 -28.23 -8.58 6.25
CA LEU A 47 -29.39 -9.47 6.42
C LEU A 47 -29.68 -9.80 7.89
N LEU A 48 -28.64 -9.94 8.73
CA LEU A 48 -28.77 -10.31 10.13
C LEU A 48 -29.05 -9.12 11.06
N LYS A 49 -28.81 -7.90 10.59
CA LYS A 49 -28.82 -6.68 11.39
C LYS A 49 -30.10 -6.44 12.19
N LYS A 50 -31.25 -6.81 11.62
CA LYS A 50 -32.57 -6.64 12.25
C LYS A 50 -32.89 -7.74 13.26
N ASP A 51 -32.64 -9.00 12.89
CA ASP A 51 -33.12 -10.16 13.65
C ASP A 51 -32.09 -10.66 14.66
N ALA A 52 -30.79 -10.43 14.41
CA ALA A 52 -29.68 -10.87 15.24
C ALA A 52 -28.55 -9.82 15.26
N PRO A 53 -28.76 -8.65 15.90
CA PRO A 53 -27.80 -7.54 15.88
C PRO A 53 -26.43 -7.89 16.46
N VAL A 54 -26.38 -8.77 17.48
CA VAL A 54 -25.11 -9.25 18.06
C VAL A 54 -24.34 -10.09 17.04
N LEU A 55 -25.02 -10.95 16.27
CA LEU A 55 -24.36 -11.77 15.25
C LEU A 55 -23.89 -10.92 14.07
N SER A 56 -24.69 -9.94 13.63
CA SER A 56 -24.27 -8.94 12.63
C SER A 56 -22.98 -8.24 13.05
N PHE A 57 -22.91 -7.76 14.30
CA PHE A 57 -21.71 -7.10 14.82
C PHE A 57 -20.48 -8.03 14.82
N ILE A 58 -20.66 -9.32 15.17
CA ILE A 58 -19.58 -10.30 15.09
C ILE A 58 -19.10 -10.48 13.64
N VAL A 59 -20.02 -10.56 12.68
CA VAL A 59 -19.68 -10.64 11.25
C VAL A 59 -18.90 -9.40 10.81
N ASP A 60 -19.32 -8.20 11.21
CA ASP A 60 -18.62 -6.95 10.89
C ASP A 60 -17.17 -6.95 11.43
N VAL A 61 -16.97 -7.40 12.68
CA VAL A 61 -15.64 -7.50 13.30
C VAL A 61 -14.76 -8.51 12.55
N VAL A 62 -15.30 -9.68 12.18
CA VAL A 62 -14.58 -10.68 11.39
C VAL A 62 -14.21 -10.14 10.01
N SER A 63 -15.14 -9.41 9.37
CA SER A 63 -14.93 -8.79 8.06
C SER A 63 -13.85 -7.74 8.08
N TRP A 64 -13.79 -6.93 9.14
CA TRP A 64 -12.72 -5.96 9.36
C TRP A 64 -11.35 -6.65 9.52
N ILE A 65 -11.28 -7.75 10.29
CA ILE A 65 -10.05 -8.54 10.44
C ILE A 65 -9.62 -9.14 9.09
N LEU A 66 -10.56 -9.70 8.32
CA LEU A 66 -10.29 -10.21 6.97
C LEU A 66 -9.78 -9.11 6.04
N GLY A 67 -10.34 -7.91 6.14
CA GLY A 67 -9.89 -6.74 5.37
C GLY A 67 -8.43 -6.38 5.64
N ILE A 68 -7.99 -6.45 6.90
CA ILE A 68 -6.57 -6.25 7.26
C ILE A 68 -5.70 -7.32 6.60
N ILE A 69 -6.09 -8.58 6.67
CA ILE A 69 -5.33 -9.70 6.07
C ILE A 69 -5.21 -9.53 4.56
N VAL A 70 -6.31 -9.18 3.88
CA VAL A 70 -6.32 -8.89 2.44
C VAL A 70 -5.36 -7.75 2.11
N GLN A 71 -5.41 -6.64 2.85
CA GLN A 71 -4.53 -5.49 2.61
C GLN A 71 -3.04 -5.87 2.72
N MET A 72 -2.66 -6.65 3.74
CA MET A 72 -1.31 -7.18 3.89
C MET A 72 -0.89 -8.05 2.69
N GLY A 73 -1.80 -8.92 2.26
CA GLY A 73 -1.64 -9.80 1.11
C GLY A 73 -1.45 -9.05 -0.21
N LEU A 74 -2.24 -8.00 -0.44
CA LEU A 74 -2.14 -7.14 -1.62
C LEU A 74 -0.77 -6.45 -1.70
N ILE A 75 -0.27 -5.91 -0.60
CA ILE A 75 1.09 -5.34 -0.51
C ILE A 75 2.14 -6.42 -0.85
N LYS A 76 2.00 -7.63 -0.29
CA LYS A 76 2.92 -8.74 -0.55
C LYS A 76 2.95 -9.11 -2.03
N ILE A 77 1.79 -9.23 -2.66
CA ILE A 77 1.65 -9.52 -4.08
C ILE A 77 2.32 -8.42 -4.93
N ALA A 78 2.06 -7.15 -4.62
CA ALA A 78 2.65 -6.03 -5.34
C ALA A 78 4.18 -6.03 -5.26
N LEU A 79 4.73 -6.25 -4.05
CA LEU A 79 6.17 -6.40 -3.83
C LEU A 79 6.76 -7.59 -4.61
N ARG A 80 6.07 -8.73 -4.68
CA ARG A 80 6.53 -9.89 -5.47
C ARG A 80 6.66 -9.54 -6.95
N PHE A 81 5.70 -8.81 -7.52
CA PHE A 81 5.78 -8.35 -8.91
C PHE A 81 6.93 -7.36 -9.13
N CYS A 82 7.14 -6.42 -8.20
CA CYS A 82 8.32 -5.53 -8.25
C CYS A 82 9.64 -6.31 -8.16
N ASP A 83 9.67 -7.41 -7.42
CA ASP A 83 10.83 -8.29 -7.27
C ASP A 83 10.96 -9.32 -8.42
N ASN A 84 10.16 -9.23 -9.48
CA ASN A 84 10.09 -10.19 -10.59
C ASN A 84 9.81 -11.65 -10.14
N LYS A 85 9.11 -11.83 -9.01
CA LYS A 85 8.70 -13.13 -8.48
C LYS A 85 7.26 -13.44 -8.92
N ARG A 86 6.97 -14.72 -9.17
CA ARG A 86 5.58 -15.17 -9.44
C ARG A 86 4.72 -14.96 -8.19
N ALA A 87 3.60 -14.24 -8.33
CA ALA A 87 2.58 -14.10 -7.28
C ALA A 87 1.49 -15.18 -7.43
N LYS A 88 0.86 -15.55 -6.31
CA LYS A 88 -0.25 -16.51 -6.23
C LYS A 88 -1.37 -15.91 -5.39
N LEU A 89 -2.62 -16.34 -5.61
CA LEU A 89 -3.74 -15.91 -4.77
C LEU A 89 -3.55 -16.30 -3.29
N ALA A 90 -2.90 -17.44 -3.03
CA ALA A 90 -2.53 -17.86 -1.67
C ALA A 90 -1.58 -16.87 -0.96
N ASP A 91 -0.87 -16.01 -1.69
CA ASP A 91 -0.04 -14.97 -1.07
C ASP A 91 -0.88 -13.95 -0.29
N LEU A 92 -2.19 -13.84 -0.56
CA LEU A 92 -3.12 -13.00 0.21
C LEU A 92 -3.08 -13.30 1.71
N PHE A 93 -2.93 -14.58 2.07
CA PHE A 93 -2.96 -15.07 3.44
C PHE A 93 -1.57 -15.44 3.97
N SER A 94 -0.51 -15.17 3.20
CA SER A 94 0.86 -15.56 3.56
C SER A 94 1.48 -14.73 4.68
N CYS A 95 0.91 -13.56 4.98
CA CYS A 95 1.45 -12.62 5.96
C CYS A 95 0.77 -12.69 7.34
N LEU A 96 -0.05 -13.70 7.63
CA LEU A 96 -0.73 -13.87 8.93
C LEU A 96 0.19 -13.73 10.16
N PRO A 97 1.44 -14.24 10.17
CA PRO A 97 2.33 -14.07 11.32
C PRO A 97 2.68 -12.60 11.64
N LEU A 98 2.51 -11.70 10.67
CA LEU A 98 2.76 -10.27 10.82
C LEU A 98 1.51 -9.48 11.23
N PHE A 99 0.36 -10.15 11.43
CA PHE A 99 -0.93 -9.52 11.65
C PHE A 99 -0.89 -8.50 12.81
N PHE A 100 -0.38 -8.90 13.97
CA PHE A 100 -0.32 -7.99 15.12
C PHE A 100 0.62 -6.81 14.90
N LYS A 101 1.76 -7.02 14.24
CA LYS A 101 2.68 -5.93 13.88
C LYS A 101 1.98 -4.93 12.96
N TYR A 102 1.27 -5.43 11.95
CA TYR A 102 0.50 -4.61 11.02
C TYR A 102 -0.65 -3.87 11.70
N LEU A 103 -1.41 -4.55 12.57
CA LEU A 103 -2.53 -3.98 13.31
C LEU A 103 -2.07 -2.83 14.19
N PHE A 104 -1.05 -3.04 15.03
CA PHE A 104 -0.53 -1.98 15.90
C PHE A 104 0.14 -0.86 15.10
N GLY A 105 0.83 -1.17 13.99
CA GLY A 105 1.36 -0.18 13.06
C GLY A 105 0.27 0.69 12.46
N SER A 106 -0.84 0.06 12.05
CA SER A 106 -2.00 0.75 11.48
C SER A 106 -2.67 1.64 12.52
N ILE A 107 -2.92 1.14 13.73
CA ILE A 107 -3.51 1.95 14.81
C ILE A 107 -2.63 3.18 15.09
N LEU A 108 -1.32 2.99 15.22
CA LEU A 108 -0.38 4.09 15.49
C LEU A 108 -0.34 5.10 14.33
N TYR A 109 -0.32 4.63 13.08
CA TYR A 109 -0.40 5.49 11.89
C TYR A 109 -1.66 6.34 11.90
N HIS A 110 -2.84 5.71 12.07
CA HIS A 110 -4.12 6.42 12.02
C HIS A 110 -4.27 7.40 13.18
N LEU A 111 -3.79 7.08 14.40
CA LEU A 111 -3.78 8.01 15.53
C LEU A 111 -2.89 9.24 15.25
N ILE A 112 -1.71 9.04 14.66
CA ILE A 112 -0.84 10.14 14.27
C ILE A 112 -1.55 11.02 13.23
N VAL A 113 -2.05 10.45 12.15
CA VAL A 113 -2.73 11.19 11.07
C VAL A 113 -3.98 11.92 11.58
N LEU A 114 -4.77 11.26 12.43
CA LEU A 114 -5.95 11.85 13.07
C LEU A 114 -5.57 13.03 13.95
N GLY A 115 -4.59 12.86 14.84
CA GLY A 115 -4.09 13.96 15.68
C GLY A 115 -3.57 15.13 14.84
N GLY A 116 -2.85 14.85 13.75
CA GLY A 116 -2.40 15.85 12.80
C GLY A 116 -3.57 16.60 12.18
N THR A 117 -4.58 15.87 11.71
CA THR A 117 -5.78 16.43 11.05
C THR A 117 -6.64 17.27 12.00
N ILE A 118 -6.80 16.82 13.26
CA ILE A 118 -7.53 17.55 14.31
C ILE A 118 -6.84 18.87 14.65
N LEU A 119 -5.50 18.88 14.71
CA LEU A 119 -4.73 20.11 14.90
C LEU A 119 -4.95 21.05 13.72
N LEU A 120 -4.65 20.57 12.49
CA LEU A 120 -4.84 21.28 11.22
C LEU A 120 -4.79 20.26 10.05
N ILE A 121 -5.57 20.47 8.99
CA ILE A 121 -5.61 19.55 7.83
C ILE A 121 -4.22 19.33 7.20
N ILE A 122 -3.41 20.39 7.09
CA ILE A 122 -2.09 20.34 6.42
C ILE A 122 -1.10 19.41 7.16
N PRO A 123 -0.87 19.53 8.49
CA PRO A 123 -0.11 18.55 9.27
C PRO A 123 -0.58 17.10 9.11
N GLY A 124 -1.89 16.87 9.07
CA GLY A 124 -2.47 15.55 8.81
C GLY A 124 -1.97 14.94 7.50
N ILE A 125 -2.04 15.71 6.41
CA ILE A 125 -1.55 15.28 5.08
C ILE A 125 -0.04 15.03 5.10
N ILE A 126 0.74 15.91 5.72
CA ILE A 126 2.21 15.77 5.80
C ILE A 126 2.59 14.48 6.53
N TRP A 127 1.92 14.15 7.64
CA TRP A 127 2.18 12.92 8.38
C TRP A 127 1.67 11.68 7.67
N ALA A 128 0.51 11.76 7.00
CA ALA A 128 0.00 10.68 6.17
C ALA A 128 1.04 10.27 5.12
N ILE A 129 1.62 11.23 4.39
CA ILE A 129 2.68 10.98 3.40
C ILE A 129 3.97 10.49 4.05
N LYS A 130 4.40 11.13 5.16
CA LYS A 130 5.63 10.77 5.87
C LYS A 130 5.63 9.29 6.28
N PHE A 131 4.48 8.79 6.69
CA PHE A 131 4.34 7.45 7.26
C PHE A 131 3.68 6.44 6.34
N GLN A 132 3.27 6.79 5.11
CA GLN A 132 2.49 5.93 4.22
C GLN A 132 3.13 4.59 3.82
N PHE A 133 4.44 4.40 4.02
CA PHE A 133 5.14 3.15 3.68
C PHE A 133 5.40 2.26 4.90
N PHE A 134 4.81 2.58 6.07
CA PHE A 134 4.99 1.77 7.28
C PHE A 134 4.55 0.32 7.07
N ASP A 135 3.43 0.12 6.38
CA ASP A 135 2.87 -1.17 6.04
C ASP A 135 3.79 -1.95 5.09
N TYR A 136 4.38 -1.29 4.08
CA TYR A 136 5.40 -1.90 3.22
C TYR A 136 6.59 -2.40 4.03
N PHE A 137 7.10 -1.64 4.99
CA PHE A 137 8.22 -2.06 5.84
C PHE A 137 7.87 -3.24 6.75
N ILE A 138 6.64 -3.30 7.28
CA ILE A 138 6.19 -4.45 8.06
C ILE A 138 6.15 -5.70 7.18
N ILE A 139 5.59 -5.60 5.97
CA ILE A 139 5.40 -6.76 5.06
C ILE A 139 6.69 -7.21 4.38
N ASP A 140 7.56 -6.27 4.00
CA ASP A 140 8.82 -6.56 3.30
C ASP A 140 9.93 -6.99 4.26
N LYS A 141 10.08 -6.27 5.38
CA LYS A 141 11.22 -6.42 6.30
C LYS A 141 10.83 -6.99 7.66
N GLY A 142 9.55 -7.22 7.94
CA GLY A 142 9.10 -7.80 9.21
C GLY A 142 9.27 -6.88 10.43
N LEU A 143 9.44 -5.57 10.21
CA LEU A 143 9.75 -4.61 11.27
C LEU A 143 8.60 -4.46 12.28
N GLY A 144 8.94 -4.03 13.50
CA GLY A 144 7.96 -3.62 14.48
C GLY A 144 7.23 -2.31 14.08
N PRO A 145 6.08 -2.00 14.70
CA PRO A 145 5.28 -0.81 14.38
C PRO A 145 6.06 0.50 14.37
N ILE A 146 6.84 0.75 15.42
CA ILE A 146 7.60 2.01 15.60
C ILE A 146 8.76 2.08 14.61
N GLU A 147 9.47 0.97 14.41
CA GLU A 147 10.59 0.88 13.48
C GLU A 147 10.12 1.11 12.04
N ALA A 148 9.00 0.51 11.65
CA ALA A 148 8.40 0.69 10.34
C ALA A 148 8.02 2.16 10.05
N LEU A 149 7.47 2.87 11.03
CA LEU A 149 7.17 4.31 10.89
C LEU A 149 8.46 5.15 10.78
N LYS A 150 9.50 4.83 11.56
CA LYS A 150 10.80 5.49 11.45
C LYS A 150 11.41 5.30 10.07
N GLU A 151 11.38 4.07 9.56
CA GLU A 151 11.88 3.72 8.23
C GLU A 151 11.08 4.38 7.11
N SER A 152 9.74 4.40 7.20
CA SER A 152 8.89 5.16 6.27
C SER A 152 9.24 6.65 6.29
N SER A 153 9.43 7.24 7.47
CA SER A 153 9.84 8.65 7.57
C SER A 153 11.22 8.92 6.98
N ALA A 154 12.11 7.93 6.95
CA ALA A 154 13.45 8.07 6.40
C ALA A 154 13.39 8.10 4.87
N ILE A 155 12.70 7.15 4.23
CA ILE A 155 12.64 7.07 2.75
C ILE A 155 11.75 8.14 2.12
N THR A 156 10.80 8.71 2.87
CA THR A 156 9.91 9.79 2.38
C THR A 156 10.52 11.18 2.55
N ARG A 157 11.66 11.29 3.26
CA ARG A 157 12.33 12.58 3.50
C ARG A 157 12.83 13.16 2.18
N GLY A 158 12.44 14.40 1.88
CA GLY A 158 12.76 15.06 0.62
C GLY A 158 11.90 14.65 -0.58
N ALA A 159 11.04 13.64 -0.45
CA ALA A 159 10.13 13.17 -1.51
C ALA A 159 8.64 13.52 -1.25
N LYS A 160 8.32 14.26 -0.18
CA LYS A 160 6.93 14.48 0.26
C LYS A 160 6.04 15.09 -0.82
N TRP A 161 6.53 16.12 -1.53
CA TRP A 161 5.78 16.75 -2.61
C TRP A 161 5.60 15.83 -3.81
N ASP A 162 6.64 15.08 -4.17
CA ASP A 162 6.54 14.08 -5.24
C ASP A 162 5.49 13.01 -4.90
N LEU A 163 5.48 12.54 -3.65
CA LEU A 163 4.53 11.56 -3.15
C LEU A 163 3.11 12.13 -3.06
N PHE A 164 2.94 13.39 -2.65
CA PHE A 164 1.64 14.06 -2.65
C PHE A 164 1.01 14.07 -4.05
N PHE A 165 1.72 14.60 -5.04
CA PHE A 165 1.22 14.66 -6.42
C PHE A 165 1.09 13.27 -7.05
N PHE A 166 1.94 12.32 -6.67
CA PHE A 166 1.81 10.94 -7.12
C PHE A 166 0.56 10.27 -6.57
N ASN A 167 0.27 10.41 -5.28
CA ASN A 167 -0.97 9.89 -4.68
C ASN A 167 -2.21 10.53 -5.32
N LEU A 168 -2.16 11.84 -5.59
CA LEU A 168 -3.23 12.54 -6.30
C LEU A 168 -3.43 11.98 -7.72
N LEU A 169 -2.33 11.74 -8.46
CA LEU A 169 -2.36 11.13 -9.78
C LEU A 169 -2.97 9.72 -9.75
N LEU A 170 -2.53 8.86 -8.82
CA LEU A 170 -3.09 7.52 -8.68
C LEU A 170 -4.58 7.54 -8.31
N GLY A 171 -4.97 8.46 -7.43
CA GLY A 171 -6.38 8.71 -7.08
C GLY A 171 -7.20 9.12 -8.31
N PHE A 172 -6.69 10.04 -9.13
CA PHE A 172 -7.35 10.47 -10.35
C PHE A 172 -7.47 9.34 -11.39
N ILE A 173 -6.42 8.53 -11.56
CA ILE A 173 -6.45 7.36 -12.46
C ILE A 173 -7.53 6.37 -12.00
N ASN A 174 -7.62 6.08 -10.70
CA ASN A 174 -8.66 5.20 -10.16
C ASN A 174 -10.06 5.80 -10.30
N PHE A 175 -10.20 7.11 -10.10
CA PHE A 175 -11.47 7.81 -10.31
C PHE A 175 -11.95 7.71 -11.76
N LEU A 176 -11.06 7.94 -12.73
CA LEU A 176 -11.37 7.72 -14.15
C LEU A 176 -11.73 6.27 -14.44
N GLY A 177 -11.03 5.31 -13.81
CA GLY A 177 -11.35 3.88 -13.89
C GLY A 177 -12.76 3.56 -13.38
N ALA A 178 -13.21 4.22 -12.31
CA ALA A 178 -14.56 4.08 -11.78
C ALA A 178 -15.63 4.63 -12.75
N LEU A 179 -15.36 5.79 -13.38
CA LEU A 179 -16.26 6.39 -14.39
C LEU A 179 -16.44 5.50 -15.63
N CYS A 180 -15.48 4.65 -15.95
CA CYS A 180 -15.58 3.61 -16.99
C CYS A 180 -16.39 2.38 -16.53
N LEU A 181 -17.61 2.60 -16.04
CA LEU A 181 -18.58 1.57 -15.60
C LEU A 181 -18.03 0.60 -14.55
N LEU A 182 -17.12 1.04 -13.67
CA LEU A 182 -16.38 0.22 -12.70
C LEU A 182 -15.47 -0.87 -13.30
N ILE A 183 -15.63 -1.23 -14.57
CA ILE A 183 -14.76 -2.19 -15.29
C ILE A 183 -13.33 -1.63 -15.36
N GLY A 184 -13.18 -0.31 -15.49
CA GLY A 184 -11.87 0.35 -15.46
C GLY A 184 -11.10 0.09 -14.14
N LEU A 185 -11.79 -0.11 -13.01
CA LEU A 185 -11.14 -0.40 -11.72
C LEU A 185 -10.38 -1.73 -11.73
N PHE A 186 -10.78 -2.68 -12.58
CA PHE A 186 -10.08 -3.95 -12.72
C PHE A 186 -8.64 -3.80 -13.25
N VAL A 187 -8.33 -2.65 -13.85
CA VAL A 187 -7.00 -2.33 -14.38
C VAL A 187 -6.33 -1.22 -13.57
N THR A 188 -7.08 -0.19 -13.16
CA THR A 188 -6.48 0.95 -12.46
C THR A 188 -6.06 0.63 -11.03
N VAL A 189 -6.84 -0.16 -10.29
CA VAL A 189 -6.50 -0.57 -8.91
C VAL A 189 -5.18 -1.35 -8.84
N PRO A 190 -4.98 -2.43 -9.60
CA PRO A 190 -3.70 -3.16 -9.59
C PRO A 190 -2.57 -2.30 -10.13
N THR A 191 -2.82 -1.44 -11.12
CA THR A 191 -1.84 -0.48 -11.62
C THR A 191 -1.36 0.46 -10.51
N ALA A 192 -2.27 1.04 -9.73
CA ALA A 192 -1.94 1.94 -8.64
C ALA A 192 -1.16 1.22 -7.52
N MET A 193 -1.60 0.01 -7.16
CA MET A 193 -0.94 -0.82 -6.15
C MET A 193 0.51 -1.17 -6.55
N LEU A 194 0.73 -1.59 -7.80
CA LEU A 194 2.05 -1.89 -8.33
C LEU A 194 2.94 -0.65 -8.47
N ALA A 195 2.35 0.48 -8.89
CA ALA A 195 3.07 1.74 -9.01
C ALA A 195 3.54 2.23 -7.62
N MET A 196 2.71 2.08 -6.58
CA MET A 196 3.09 2.42 -5.20
C MET A 196 4.22 1.52 -4.67
N ALA A 197 4.14 0.21 -4.92
CA ALA A 197 5.21 -0.74 -4.56
C ALA A 197 6.53 -0.44 -5.29
N PHE A 198 6.45 -0.02 -6.56
CA PHE A 198 7.63 0.41 -7.33
C PHE A 198 8.28 1.65 -6.71
N VAL A 199 7.48 2.65 -6.33
CA VAL A 199 7.99 3.87 -5.66
C VAL A 199 8.62 3.54 -4.31
N TYR A 200 8.01 2.64 -3.53
CA TYR A 200 8.59 2.14 -2.28
C TYR A 200 9.99 1.55 -2.52
N ARG A 201 10.14 0.63 -3.48
CA ARG A 201 11.43 0.03 -3.83
C ARG A 201 12.45 1.08 -4.27
N LYS A 202 12.06 2.03 -5.11
CA LYS A 202 12.94 3.09 -5.63
C LYS A 202 13.47 4.01 -4.53
N LEU A 203 12.60 4.44 -3.61
CA LEU A 203 12.99 5.27 -2.47
C LEU A 203 13.84 4.50 -1.45
N LEU A 204 13.55 3.22 -1.24
CA LEU A 204 14.36 2.34 -0.39
C LEU A 204 15.79 2.21 -0.94
N THR A 205 15.94 1.88 -2.22
CA THR A 205 17.25 1.75 -2.88
C THR A 205 18.04 3.07 -2.79
N GLN A 206 17.40 4.23 -2.99
CA GLN A 206 18.08 5.52 -2.85
C GLN A 206 18.62 5.76 -1.44
N LYS A 207 17.86 5.38 -0.40
CA LYS A 207 18.33 5.45 0.99
C LYS A 207 19.54 4.54 1.19
N GLU A 208 19.48 3.30 0.70
CA GLU A 208 20.56 2.32 0.83
C GLU A 208 21.84 2.81 0.11
N THR A 209 21.75 3.30 -1.12
CA THR A 209 22.90 3.85 -1.87
C THR A 209 23.51 5.09 -1.19
N SER A 210 22.69 5.95 -0.59
CA SER A 210 23.18 7.15 0.12
C SER A 210 23.91 6.82 1.43
N GLN A 211 23.78 5.59 1.93
CA GLN A 211 24.41 5.12 3.18
C GLN A 211 25.70 4.32 2.96
N VAL A 212 26.06 3.98 1.71
CA VAL A 212 27.32 3.29 1.39
C VAL A 212 28.47 4.32 1.38
N PRO A 213 29.44 4.26 2.30
CA PRO A 213 30.57 5.19 2.31
C PRO A 213 31.51 4.92 1.12
N GLU A 214 32.07 5.98 0.50
CA GLU A 214 33.05 5.96 -0.61
C GLU A 214 34.41 5.27 -0.32
N LEU A 215 34.51 4.39 0.69
CA LEU A 215 35.74 3.85 1.25
C LEU A 215 36.42 2.71 0.44
N SER A 216 36.14 2.56 -0.85
CA SER A 216 36.74 1.49 -1.68
C SER A 216 37.51 1.94 -2.92
N THR A 217 37.55 3.25 -3.22
CA THR A 217 38.25 3.77 -4.41
C THR A 217 39.66 4.31 -4.17
N GLU A 218 40.13 4.39 -2.91
CA GLU A 218 41.42 5.01 -2.57
C GLU A 218 42.55 4.04 -2.17
N LYS A 219 42.37 2.72 -2.30
CA LYS A 219 43.41 1.72 -1.94
C LYS A 219 44.04 0.98 -3.13
N GLY A 220 44.06 1.58 -4.30
CA GLY A 220 44.59 0.91 -5.49
C GLY A 220 45.14 1.84 -6.55
N ILE A 221 46.04 2.75 -6.20
CA ILE A 221 47.08 3.30 -7.10
C ILE A 221 48.34 3.52 -6.27
#